data_AF-A0A6B0YGI3-F1
#
_entry.id   AF-A0A6B0YGI3-F1
#
_cell.length_a   1.000
_cell.length_b   1.000
_cell.length_c   1.000
_cell.angle_alpha   90.00
_cell.angle_beta   90.00
_cell.angle_gamma   90.00
#
_symmetry.space_group_name_H-M   'P 1'
#
loop_
_entity.id
_entity.type
_entity.pdbx_description
1 polymer ?
#
loop_
_entity_poly.entity_id
_entity_poly.type
_entity_poly.pdbx_seq_one_letter_code
_entity_poly.pdbx_strand_id
1 'polypeptide(L)' 'MQTKLTLRMDDRLIAGAKQHAARAGKSLSQVVAEYFLVCMSGSQGSVDETPRVSRLRGCLKDKGVAEADYLKYLEDKHS' A
#
# COMPACT_ATOMS: atom_id res chain seq x y z
N MET A 1 23.03 -5.83 10.29
CA MET A 1 24.14 -5.44 9.40
C MET A 1 23.86 -4.04 8.88
N GLN A 2 24.86 -3.15 8.82
CA GLN A 2 24.70 -1.83 8.20
C GLN A 2 25.22 -1.90 6.76
N THR A 3 24.31 -1.94 5.79
CA THR A 3 24.62 -1.96 4.36
C THR A 3 24.56 -0.54 3.78
N LYS A 4 25.49 -0.18 2.91
CA LYS A 4 25.52 1.13 2.23
C LYS A 4 24.82 1.03 0.88
N LEU A 5 23.88 1.93 0.64
CA LEU A 5 23.26 2.16 -0.67
C LEU A 5 23.83 3.47 -1.24
N THR A 6 24.31 3.43 -2.48
CA THR A 6 24.82 4.61 -3.20
C THR A 6 23.94 4.84 -4.42
N LEU A 7 23.38 6.05 -4.55
CA LEU A 7 22.50 6.43 -5.65
C LEU A 7 23.17 7.54 -6.48
N ARG A 8 23.03 7.49 -7.80
CA ARG A 8 23.42 8.59 -8.70
C ARG A 8 22.20 9.46 -8.96
N MET A 9 22.34 10.76 -8.75
CA MET A 9 21.28 11.75 -8.94
C MET A 9 21.91 13.13 -9.12
N ASP A 10 21.17 14.07 -9.70
CA ASP A 10 21.62 15.44 -9.88
C ASP A 10 21.83 16.16 -8.54
N ASP A 11 22.88 16.98 -8.46
CA ASP A 11 23.23 17.72 -7.23
C ASP A 11 22.09 18.61 -6.71
N ARG A 12 21.30 19.17 -7.63
CA ARG A 12 20.12 19.99 -7.28
C ARG A 12 19.06 19.16 -6.56
N LEU A 13 18.88 17.90 -6.95
CA LEU A 13 17.95 16.98 -6.29
C LEU A 13 18.48 16.57 -4.90
N ILE A 14 19.78 16.34 -4.76
CA ILE A 14 20.41 16.05 -3.46
C ILE A 14 20.16 17.21 -2.49
N ALA A 15 20.38 18.45 -2.95
CA ALA A 15 20.16 19.65 -2.13
C ALA A 15 18.71 19.79 -1.69
N GLY A 16 17.75 19.64 -2.63
CA GLY A 16 16.32 19.68 -2.32
C GLY A 16 15.89 18.61 -1.33
N ALA A 17 16.37 17.37 -1.51
CA ALA A 17 16.03 16.26 -0.63
C ALA A 17 16.58 16.45 0.79
N LYS A 18 17.81 16.96 0.93
CA LYS A 18 18.39 17.30 2.25
C LYS A 18 17.60 18.42 2.93
N GLN A 19 17.18 19.44 2.19
CA GLN A 19 16.38 20.54 2.75
C GLN A 19 15.01 20.03 3.24
N HIS A 20 14.36 19.17 2.46
CA HIS A 20 13.10 18.54 2.86
C HIS A 20 13.27 17.72 4.15
N ALA A 21 14.31 16.86 4.20
CA ALA A 21 14.59 16.05 5.38
C ALA A 21 14.86 16.92 6.64
N ALA A 22 15.64 17.99 6.50
CA ALA A 22 15.92 18.91 7.59
C ALA A 22 14.66 19.62 8.12
N ARG A 23 13.75 20.06 7.22
CA ARG A 23 12.46 20.64 7.62
C ARG A 23 11.58 19.64 8.37
N ALA A 24 11.69 18.35 8.05
CA ALA A 24 11.01 17.27 8.74
C ALA A 24 11.74 16.77 10.00
N GLY A 25 12.90 17.35 10.35
CA GLY A 25 13.71 16.91 11.50
C GLY A 25 14.36 15.53 11.32
N LYS A 26 14.52 15.06 10.08
CA LYS A 26 15.03 13.73 9.73
C LYS A 26 16.32 13.81 8.91
N SER A 27 17.10 12.72 8.91
CA SER A 27 18.18 12.56 7.94
C SER A 27 17.64 12.13 6.58
N LEU A 28 18.38 12.42 5.51
CA LEU A 28 18.01 11.94 4.16
C LEU A 28 17.93 10.39 4.12
N SER A 29 18.79 9.70 4.85
CA SER A 29 18.76 8.23 4.94
C SER A 29 17.48 7.72 5.61
N GLN A 30 16.95 8.41 6.62
CA GLN A 30 15.66 8.05 7.25
C GLN A 30 14.50 8.25 6.28
N VAL A 31 14.46 9.37 5.56
CA VAL A 31 13.41 9.63 4.54
C VAL A 31 13.40 8.56 3.46
N VAL A 32 14.57 8.16 2.96
CA VAL A 32 14.68 7.11 1.94
C VAL A 32 14.31 5.74 2.51
N ALA A 33 14.69 5.43 3.75
CA ALA A 33 14.30 4.19 4.41
C ALA A 33 12.78 4.08 4.57
N GLU A 34 12.12 5.16 5.00
CA GLU A 34 10.65 5.23 5.09
C GLU A 34 9.99 5.06 3.73
N TYR A 35 10.52 5.70 2.69
CA TYR A 35 10.03 5.52 1.33
C TYR A 35 10.12 4.05 0.87
N PHE A 36 11.24 3.39 1.11
CA PHE A 36 11.37 1.96 0.78
C PHE A 36 10.40 1.10 1.58
N LEU A 37 10.18 1.39 2.87
CA LEU A 37 9.18 0.68 3.66
C LEU A 37 7.80 0.78 3.00
N VAL A 38 7.37 1.99 2.60
CA VAL A 38 6.08 2.20 1.90
C VAL A 38 6.04 1.45 0.56
N CYS A 39 7.10 1.52 -0.25
CA CYS A 39 7.16 0.83 -1.54
C CYS A 39 7.10 -0.69 -1.39
N MET A 40 7.76 -1.24 -0.37
CA MET A 40 7.69 -2.67 -0.04
C MET A 40 6.32 -3.05 0.52
N SER A 41 5.67 -2.16 1.27
CA SER A 41 4.31 -2.35 1.80
C SER A 41 3.28 -2.49 0.68
N GLY A 42 3.46 -1.76 -0.44
CA GLY A 42 2.60 -1.87 -1.62
C GLY A 42 2.72 -3.20 -2.38
N SER A 43 3.74 -4.01 -2.10
CA SER A 43 3.93 -5.35 -2.71
C SER A 43 3.40 -6.50 -1.86
N GLN A 44 3.11 -6.25 -0.58
CA GLN A 44 2.40 -7.16 0.31
C GLN A 44 0.92 -6.76 0.28
N GLY A 45 0.22 -7.20 -0.76
CA GLY A 45 -1.23 -7.11 -0.86
C GLY A 45 -1.95 -8.00 0.17
N SER A 46 -1.60 -7.91 1.45
CA SER A 46 -2.53 -8.21 2.51
C SER A 46 -3.09 -6.87 2.96
N VAL A 47 -4.20 -6.46 2.34
CA VAL A 47 -5.19 -5.69 3.08
C VAL A 47 -5.36 -6.46 4.39
N ASP A 48 -4.97 -5.87 5.52
CA ASP A 48 -5.20 -6.47 6.83
C ASP A 48 -6.72 -6.57 6.97
N GLU A 49 -7.28 -7.70 6.56
CA GLU A 49 -8.71 -7.93 6.54
C GLU A 49 -9.17 -7.78 7.98
N THR A 50 -10.04 -6.81 8.25
CA THR A 50 -10.60 -6.68 9.60
C THR A 50 -11.19 -8.05 10.02
N PRO A 51 -11.18 -8.40 11.32
CA PRO A 51 -11.60 -9.73 11.77
C PRO A 51 -12.99 -10.16 11.27
N ARG A 52 -13.88 -9.20 10.99
CA ARG A 52 -15.18 -9.45 10.36
C ARG A 52 -15.07 -9.87 8.90
N VAL A 53 -14.24 -9.20 8.11
CA VAL A 53 -14.04 -9.51 6.68
C VAL A 53 -13.38 -10.87 6.53
N SER A 54 -12.37 -11.18 7.33
CA SER A 54 -11.67 -12.46 7.30
C SER A 54 -12.62 -13.65 7.59
N ARG A 55 -13.58 -13.48 8.51
CA ARG A 55 -14.60 -14.51 8.81
C ARG A 55 -15.61 -14.73 7.68
N LEU A 56 -15.84 -13.72 6.84
CA LEU A 56 -16.78 -13.80 5.72
C LEU A 56 -16.09 -14.31 4.44
N ARG A 57 -14.76 -14.31 4.39
CA ARG A 57 -14.01 -14.79 3.24
C ARG A 57 -14.31 -16.27 2.97
N GLY A 58 -14.84 -16.55 1.78
CA GLY A 58 -15.19 -17.90 1.34
C GLY A 58 -16.62 -18.36 1.68
N CYS A 59 -17.45 -17.55 2.33
CA CYS A 59 -18.82 -17.94 2.73
C CYS A 59 -19.77 -18.25 1.56
N LEU A 60 -19.39 -17.89 0.33
CA LEU A 60 -20.15 -18.12 -0.90
C LEU A 60 -19.51 -19.16 -1.84
N LYS A 61 -18.35 -19.74 -1.49
CA LYS A 61 -17.54 -20.57 -2.39
C LYS A 61 -18.31 -21.77 -2.99
N ASP A 62 -19.20 -22.38 -2.21
CA ASP A 62 -19.96 -23.56 -2.61
C ASP A 62 -21.44 -23.26 -2.89
N LYS A 63 -21.83 -21.97 -2.91
CA LYS A 63 -23.23 -21.56 -3.12
C LYS A 63 -23.58 -21.35 -4.59
N GLY A 64 -22.63 -21.51 -5.51
CA GLY A 64 -22.84 -21.34 -6.95
C GLY A 64 -23.24 -19.92 -7.35
N VAL A 65 -23.01 -18.93 -6.48
CA VAL A 65 -23.35 -17.53 -6.71
C VAL A 65 -22.27 -16.90 -7.58
N ALA A 66 -22.67 -16.36 -8.72
CA ALA A 66 -21.80 -15.62 -9.62
C ALA A 66 -21.95 -14.11 -9.39
N GLU A 67 -20.99 -13.34 -9.90
CA GLU A 67 -21.04 -11.88 -9.86
C GLU A 67 -22.29 -11.30 -10.54
N ALA A 68 -22.77 -11.97 -11.59
CA ALA A 68 -24.01 -11.60 -12.29
C ALA A 68 -25.24 -11.64 -11.38
N ASP A 69 -25.31 -12.57 -10.42
CA ASP A 69 -26.42 -12.65 -9.47
C ASP A 69 -26.44 -11.45 -8.53
N TYR A 70 -25.25 -10.95 -8.16
CA TYR A 70 -25.10 -9.75 -7.34
C TYR A 70 -25.52 -8.48 -8.09
N LEU A 71 -25.11 -8.34 -9.36
CA LEU A 71 -25.49 -7.20 -10.20
C LEU A 71 -27.00 -7.16 -10.42
N LYS A 72 -27.63 -8.31 -10.70
CA LYS A 72 -29.09 -8.40 -10.84
C LYS A 72 -29.82 -8.02 -9.55
N TYR A 73 -29.31 -8.45 -8.39
CA TYR A 73 -29.85 -8.04 -7.10
C TYR A 73 -29.76 -6.52 -6.89
N LEU A 74 -28.65 -5.88 -7.29
CA LEU A 74 -28.51 -4.43 -7.16
C LEU A 74 -29.49 -3.66 -8.05
N GLU A 75 -29.71 -4.12 -9.28
CA GLU A 75 -30.70 -3.54 -10.19
C GLU A 75 -32.12 -3.60 -9.56
N ASP A 76 -32.52 -4.76 -9.05
CA ASP A 76 -33.84 -4.95 -8.40
C ASP A 76 -33.98 -4.10 -7.13
N LYS A 77 -32.92 -4.01 -6.33
CA LYS A 77 -32.91 -3.23 -5.08
C LYS A 77 -33.02 -1.73 -5.30
N HIS A 78 -32.49 -1.21 -6.41
CA HIS A 78 -32.41 0.22 -6.71
C HIS A 78 -33.42 0.68 -7.77
N SER A 79 -34.30 -0.21 -8.24
CA SER A 79 -35.45 0.11 -9.09
C SER A 79 -36.68 0.49 -8.25
#